data_AF-A0A535IFP3-F1
#
_entry.id   AF-A0A535IFP3-F1
#
_cell.length_a   1.000
_cell.length_b   1.000
_cell.length_c   1.000
_cell.angle_alpha   90.00
_cell.angle_beta   90.00
_cell.angle_gamma   90.00
#
_symmetry.space_group_name_H-M   'P 1'
#
loop_
_entity.id
_entity.type
_entity.pdbx_description
1 polymer ?
#
loop_
_entity_poly.entity_id
_entity_poly.type
_entity_poly.pdbx_seq_one_letter_code
_entity_poly.pdbx_strand_id
1 'polypeptide(L)'
;AGADPIPALEILTSDVARCGHGATAGAIDEEELFYVMSRGMPRLEAEQLLVRGFFNRVVAAIPEPQVRAKVLAALEPRIGRVAELEAAA
;
A
#
# COMPACT_ATOMS: atom_id res chain seq x y z
N ALA A 1 -8.81 13.47 -5.76
CA ALA A 1 -8.39 12.19 -6.35
C ALA A 1 -9.54 11.21 -6.26
N GLY A 2 -9.70 10.29 -7.21
CA GLY A 2 -10.76 9.28 -7.22
C GLY A 2 -10.21 7.93 -7.67
N ALA A 3 -10.86 6.85 -7.23
CA ALA A 3 -10.57 5.49 -7.66
C ALA A 3 -11.88 4.86 -8.17
N ASP A 4 -11.88 4.35 -9.39
CA ASP A 4 -13.05 3.75 -10.05
C ASP A 4 -12.76 2.28 -10.34
N PRO A 5 -12.95 1.38 -9.37
CA PRO A 5 -12.75 -0.04 -9.57
C PRO A 5 -13.90 -0.60 -10.43
N ILE A 6 -13.56 -1.23 -11.56
CA ILE A 6 -14.51 -1.92 -12.44
C ILE A 6 -14.24 -3.43 -12.38
N PRO A 7 -14.69 -4.13 -11.33
CA PRO A 7 -14.46 -5.57 -11.24
C PRO A 7 -15.46 -6.39 -12.02
N ALA A 8 -14.98 -7.43 -12.70
CA ALA A 8 -15.81 -8.35 -13.46
C ALA A 8 -15.39 -9.80 -13.19
N LEU A 9 -16.37 -10.70 -13.19
CA LEU A 9 -16.17 -12.15 -13.12
C LEU A 9 -17.01 -12.80 -14.22
N GLU A 10 -16.37 -13.60 -15.07
CA GLU A 10 -17.03 -14.42 -16.07
C GLU A 10 -16.83 -15.89 -15.68
N ILE A 11 -17.92 -16.57 -15.30
CA ILE A 11 -17.89 -17.97 -14.82
C ILE A 11 -18.68 -18.83 -15.79
N LEU A 12 -17.96 -19.67 -16.54
CA LEU A 12 -18.50 -20.50 -17.63
C LEU A 12 -18.73 -21.97 -17.22
N THR A 13 -18.84 -22.23 -15.92
CA THR A 13 -19.04 -23.58 -15.37
C THR A 13 -20.05 -23.54 -14.23
N SER A 14 -20.80 -24.62 -14.07
CA SER A 14 -21.75 -24.83 -12.99
C SER A 14 -21.13 -25.41 -11.72
N ASP A 15 -19.89 -25.90 -11.79
CA ASP A 15 -19.19 -26.50 -10.66
C ASP A 15 -18.24 -25.48 -9.98
N VAL A 16 -18.83 -24.55 -9.23
CA VAL A 16 -18.08 -23.57 -8.43
C VAL A 16 -18.59 -23.57 -6.99
N ALA A 17 -17.74 -24.04 -6.07
CA ALA A 17 -18.05 -24.03 -4.63
C ALA A 17 -18.03 -22.61 -4.02
N ARG A 18 -17.17 -21.70 -4.53
CA ARG A 18 -17.11 -20.29 -4.11
C ARG A 18 -16.38 -19.43 -5.13
N CYS A 19 -16.89 -18.23 -5.38
CA CYS A 19 -16.19 -17.15 -6.06
C CYS A 19 -16.44 -15.83 -5.33
N GLY A 20 -15.47 -14.93 -5.30
CA GLY A 20 -15.61 -13.63 -4.65
C GLY A 20 -14.61 -12.62 -5.19
N HIS A 21 -15.06 -11.39 -5.32
CA HIS A 21 -14.23 -10.23 -5.64
C HIS A 21 -14.56 -9.11 -4.64
N GLY A 22 -13.58 -8.27 -4.32
CA GLY A 22 -13.79 -7.06 -3.54
C GLY A 22 -12.79 -5.99 -3.94
N ALA A 23 -13.26 -4.74 -3.96
CA ALA A 23 -12.45 -3.56 -4.15
C ALA A 23 -12.76 -2.56 -3.04
N THR A 24 -11.72 -1.93 -2.49
CA THR A 24 -11.85 -0.87 -1.50
C THR A 24 -11.15 0.38 -2.01
N ALA A 25 -11.77 1.52 -1.75
CA ALA A 25 -11.21 2.83 -2.04
C ALA A 25 -11.48 3.73 -0.83
N GLY A 26 -10.48 4.48 -0.41
CA GLY A 26 -10.55 5.34 0.75
C GLY A 26 -9.35 6.28 0.81
N ALA A 27 -9.48 7.33 1.61
CA ALA A 27 -8.35 8.16 1.99
C ALA A 27 -7.49 7.45 3.05
N ILE A 28 -6.37 8.06 3.42
CA ILE A 28 -5.60 7.67 4.61
C ILE A 28 -6.52 7.77 5.83
N ASP A 29 -6.48 6.78 6.71
CA ASP A 29 -7.24 6.77 7.96
C ASP A 29 -6.74 7.90 8.88
N GLU A 30 -7.64 8.79 9.29
CA GLU A 30 -7.29 9.96 10.10
C GLU A 30 -6.88 9.58 11.53
N GLU A 31 -7.39 8.48 12.08
CA GLU A 31 -7.02 7.99 13.40
C GLU A 31 -5.63 7.37 13.38
N GLU A 32 -5.30 6.60 12.34
CA GLU A 32 -3.93 6.09 12.12
C GLU A 32 -2.93 7.24 11.92
N LEU A 33 -3.30 8.24 11.11
CA LEU A 33 -2.48 9.42 10.88
C LEU A 33 -2.25 10.22 12.16
N PHE A 34 -3.32 10.48 12.92
CA PHE A 34 -3.24 11.15 14.22
C PHE A 34 -2.35 10.37 15.19
N TYR A 35 -2.49 9.05 15.23
CA TYR A 35 -1.69 8.19 16.10
C TYR A 35 -0.19 8.33 15.81
N VAL A 36 0.22 8.24 14.54
CA VAL A 36 1.62 8.41 14.14
C VAL A 36 2.13 9.82 14.44
N MET A 37 1.33 10.85 14.13
CA MET A 37 1.68 12.25 14.43
C MET A 37 1.82 12.52 15.93
N SER A 38 1.02 11.86 16.78
CA SER A 38 1.10 11.98 18.24
C SER A 38 2.43 11.49 18.82
N ARG A 39 3.18 10.70 18.04
CA ARG A 39 4.54 10.25 18.39
C ARG A 39 5.63 11.24 17.98
N GLY A 40 5.26 12.42 17.52
CA GLY A 40 6.17 13.50 17.14
C GLY A 40 6.56 13.51 15.67
N MET A 41 5.96 12.66 14.84
CA MET A 41 6.23 12.65 13.39
C MET A 41 5.48 13.79 12.68
N PRO A 42 6.14 14.59 11.84
CA PRO A 42 5.48 15.57 10.99
C PRO A 42 4.43 14.91 10.10
N ARG A 43 3.31 15.61 9.83
CA ARG A 43 2.20 15.09 9.03
C ARG A 43 2.65 14.48 7.70
N LEU A 44 3.55 15.15 6.98
CA LEU A 44 4.04 14.69 5.68
C LEU A 44 4.78 13.34 5.81
N GLU A 45 5.63 13.18 6.81
CA GLU A 45 6.35 11.93 7.06
C GLU A 45 5.41 10.82 7.52
N ALA A 46 4.39 11.16 8.32
CA ALA A 46 3.38 10.21 8.79
C ALA A 46 2.51 9.68 7.62
N GLU A 47 2.08 10.56 6.72
CA GLU A 47 1.38 10.17 5.50
C GLU A 47 2.25 9.24 4.62
N GLN A 48 3.52 9.59 4.43
CA GLN A 48 4.47 8.77 3.66
C GLN A 48 4.71 7.40 4.30
N LEU A 49 4.81 7.33 5.63
CA LEU A 49 4.94 6.08 6.38
C LEU A 49 3.75 5.16 6.16
N LEU A 50 2.53 5.68 6.32
CA LEU A 50 1.30 4.91 6.15
C LEU A 50 1.15 4.40 4.71
N VAL A 51 1.37 5.27 3.72
CA VAL A 51 1.32 4.89 2.31
C VAL A 51 2.38 3.83 1.98
N ARG A 52 3.61 4.00 2.46
CA ARG A 52 4.70 3.02 2.23
C ARG A 52 4.40 1.69 2.91
N GLY A 53 3.84 1.70 4.13
CA GLY A 53 3.37 0.50 4.82
C GLY A 53 2.30 -0.27 4.04
N PHE A 54 1.36 0.45 3.41
CA PHE A 54 0.35 -0.14 2.53
C PHE A 54 0.98 -0.87 1.33
N PHE A 55 1.91 -0.22 0.61
CA PHE A 55 2.59 -0.83 -0.54
C PHE A 55 3.55 -1.96 -0.14
N ASN A 56 4.14 -1.91 1.06
CA ASN A 56 5.12 -2.89 1.50
C ASN A 56 4.56 -4.32 1.51
N ARG A 57 3.26 -4.52 1.76
CA ARG A 57 2.61 -5.84 1.69
C ARG A 57 2.72 -6.47 0.30
N VAL A 58 2.57 -5.68 -0.75
CA VAL A 58 2.65 -6.13 -2.15
C VAL A 58 4.12 -6.28 -2.58
N VAL A 59 4.96 -5.31 -2.21
CA VAL A 59 6.38 -5.29 -2.59
C VAL A 59 7.15 -6.43 -1.92
N ALA A 60 6.85 -6.76 -0.65
CA ALA A 60 7.48 -7.85 0.07
C ALA A 60 7.16 -9.23 -0.52
N ALA A 61 6.06 -9.37 -1.27
CA ALA A 61 5.70 -10.61 -1.96
C ALA A 61 6.54 -10.87 -3.21
N ILE A 62 7.34 -9.90 -3.68
CA ILE A 62 8.23 -10.06 -4.83
C ILE A 62 9.46 -10.86 -4.37
N PRO A 63 9.67 -12.09 -4.87
CA PRO A 63 10.76 -12.95 -4.40
C PRO A 63 12.13 -12.45 -4.86
N GLU A 64 12.24 -12.03 -6.12
CA GLU A 64 13.49 -11.59 -6.75
C GLU A 64 13.95 -10.23 -6.18
N PRO A 65 15.08 -10.16 -5.43
CA PRO A 65 15.52 -8.94 -4.77
C PRO A 65 15.78 -7.79 -5.74
N GLN A 66 16.29 -8.06 -6.94
CA GLN A 66 16.56 -7.02 -7.93
C GLN A 66 15.28 -6.37 -8.45
N VAL A 67 14.22 -7.17 -8.64
CA VAL A 67 12.91 -6.67 -9.05
C VAL A 67 12.29 -5.86 -7.91
N ARG A 68 12.37 -6.36 -6.67
CA ARG A 68 11.88 -5.65 -5.49
C ARG A 68 12.52 -4.26 -5.34
N ALA A 69 13.84 -4.17 -5.49
CA ALA A 69 14.57 -2.91 -5.44
C ALA A 69 14.14 -1.93 -6.55
N LYS A 70 13.98 -2.43 -7.79
CA LYS A 70 13.50 -1.61 -8.91
C LYS A 70 12.09 -1.06 -8.67
N VAL A 71 11.19 -1.88 -8.10
CA VAL A 71 9.82 -1.46 -7.77
C VAL A 71 9.83 -0.39 -6.67
N LEU A 72 10.61 -0.58 -5.59
CA LEU A 72 10.76 0.43 -4.54
C LEU A 72 11.27 1.77 -5.10
N ALA A 73 12.32 1.73 -5.93
CA ALA A 73 12.86 2.93 -6.56
C ALA A 73 11.84 3.64 -7.48
N ALA A 74 10.97 2.89 -8.16
CA ALA A 74 9.92 3.45 -9.01
C ALA A 74 8.71 4.01 -8.24
N LEU A 75 8.49 3.56 -7.00
CA LEU A 75 7.43 4.06 -6.12
C LEU A 75 7.86 5.33 -5.38
N GLU A 76 9.11 5.40 -4.94
CA GLU A 76 9.63 6.47 -4.08
C GLU A 76 9.34 7.91 -4.57
N PRO A 77 9.51 8.29 -5.86
CA PRO A 77 9.18 9.63 -6.31
C PRO A 77 7.66 9.93 -6.33
N ARG A 78 6.80 8.91 -6.20
CA ARG A 78 5.34 9.04 -6.23
C ARG A 78 4.71 9.07 -4.84
N ILE A 79 5.29 8.32 -3.90
CA ILE A 79 4.71 8.13 -2.55
C ILE A 79 5.55 8.76 -1.44
N GLY A 80 6.68 9.38 -1.79
CA GLY A 80 7.62 10.00 -0.85
C GLY A 80 8.62 9.01 -0.25
N ARG A 81 9.64 9.57 0.40
CA ARG A 81 10.71 8.82 1.08
C ARG A 81 10.56 9.00 2.58
N VAL A 82 10.43 7.90 3.30
CA VAL A 82 10.55 7.92 4.76
C VAL A 82 12.03 8.04 5.07
N ALA A 83 12.47 9.22 5.47
CA ALA A 83 13.81 9.37 6.02
C ALA A 83 13.85 8.62 7.37
N GLU A 84 14.90 7.83 7.61
CA GLU A 84 15.35 7.41 8.96
C GLU A 84 14.77 6.17 9.65
N LEU A 85 13.96 5.32 9.02
CA LEU A 85 13.64 3.99 9.61
C LEU A 85 14.66 2.88 9.29
N GLU A 86 15.60 3.13 8.38
CA GLU A 86 16.67 2.17 8.03
C GLU A 86 17.83 2.14 9.05
N ALA A 87 17.85 3.05 10.04
CA ALA A 87 18.93 3.14 11.03
C ALA A 87 18.67 2.37 12.34
N ALA A 88 17.52 1.71 12.50
CA ALA A 88 17.09 1.11 13.77
C ALA A 88 16.78 -0.40 13.71
N ALA A 89 17.35 -1.14 12.76
CA ALA A 89 17.27 -2.60 12.71
C ALA A 89 18.67 -3.24 12.68
#